data_AF-A0A4V1T3Q6-F1
#
_entry.id   AF-A0A4V1T3Q6-F1
#
_cell.length_a   1.000
_cell.length_b   1.000
_cell.length_c   1.000
_cell.angle_alpha   90.00
_cell.angle_beta   90.00
_cell.angle_gamma   90.00
#
_symmetry.space_group_name_H-M   'P 1'
#
loop_
_entity.id
_entity.type
_entity.pdbx_description
1 polymer ?
#
loop_
_entity_poly.entity_id
_entity_poly.type
_entity_poly.pdbx_seq_one_letter_code
_entity_poly.pdbx_strand_id
1 'polypeptide(L)'
;MKIVILGAAGQIARLVTADLLAQTTHQLVLFARNGGKRLQVTDKQRATIVEGDFQDEKSLSIAMDGADFVYVNAMDDTKGLKAILATMKEENVNRIIGASILGIYDEVPGAFGAWNKRMVGEKRIKLMAENVSLVETSGLDYTILRLTWLYNQKNNRAYDITLNGEAFKGAQVTREAVSQLIVDIINEPTEKYAKTSLGVSEPDTNWDKPSFY
;
A
#
# COMPACT_ATOMS: atom_id res chain seq x y z
N MET A 1 12.49 13.97 2.80
CA MET A 1 12.24 12.70 3.50
C MET A 1 12.89 11.56 2.73
N LYS A 2 13.30 10.51 3.45
CA LYS A 2 13.73 9.21 2.94
C LYS A 2 12.57 8.22 3.05
N ILE A 3 12.09 7.74 1.90
CA ILE A 3 10.92 6.87 1.79
C ILE A 3 11.37 5.47 1.39
N VAL A 4 10.96 4.46 2.15
CA VAL A 4 11.23 3.05 1.84
C VAL A 4 10.02 2.44 1.16
N ILE A 5 10.21 1.89 -0.03
CA ILE A 5 9.17 1.17 -0.78
C ILE A 5 9.47 -0.32 -0.70
N LEU A 6 8.70 -1.03 0.13
CA LEU A 6 8.76 -2.47 0.30
C LEU A 6 7.90 -3.18 -0.76
N GLY A 7 8.53 -4.08 -1.51
CA GLY A 7 7.91 -4.71 -2.67
C GLY A 7 7.97 -3.83 -3.91
N ALA A 8 9.05 -3.06 -4.06
CA ALA A 8 9.23 -2.04 -5.10
C ALA A 8 9.03 -2.52 -6.55
N ALA A 9 9.14 -3.82 -6.80
CA ALA A 9 8.94 -4.40 -8.12
C ALA A 9 7.46 -4.56 -8.53
N GLY A 10 6.52 -4.32 -7.60
CA GLY A 10 5.07 -4.38 -7.82
C GLY A 10 4.55 -3.30 -8.78
N GLN A 11 3.38 -3.55 -9.38
CA GLN A 11 2.82 -2.62 -10.38
C GLN A 11 2.50 -1.24 -9.80
N ILE A 12 1.86 -1.17 -8.62
CA ILE A 12 1.58 0.11 -7.95
C ILE A 12 2.89 0.72 -7.44
N ALA A 13 3.76 -0.05 -6.79
CA ALA A 13 5.04 0.46 -6.30
C ALA A 13 5.94 1.11 -7.37
N ARG A 14 5.91 0.62 -8.62
CA ARG A 14 6.60 1.26 -9.75
C ARG A 14 6.00 2.62 -10.10
N LEU A 15 4.67 2.72 -10.11
CA LEU A 15 3.98 3.99 -10.33
C LEU A 15 4.30 4.96 -9.20
N VAL A 16 4.24 4.51 -7.94
CA VAL A 16 4.59 5.32 -6.76
C VAL A 16 6.03 5.82 -6.85
N THR A 17 6.97 4.95 -7.24
CA THR A 17 8.37 5.35 -7.45
C THR A 17 8.48 6.44 -8.52
N ALA A 18 7.85 6.25 -9.68
CA ALA A 18 7.90 7.22 -10.77
C ALA A 18 7.25 8.55 -10.37
N ASP A 19 6.09 8.50 -9.71
CA ASP A 19 5.34 9.69 -9.30
C ASP A 19 6.08 10.45 -8.19
N LEU A 20 6.65 9.78 -7.19
CA LEU A 20 7.48 10.43 -6.16
C LEU A 20 8.72 11.09 -6.76
N LEU A 21 9.40 10.42 -7.70
CA LEU A 21 10.55 11.01 -8.38
C LEU A 21 10.16 12.23 -9.24
N ALA A 22 8.98 12.23 -9.84
CA ALA A 22 8.51 13.32 -10.68
C ALA A 22 7.93 14.51 -9.89
N GLN A 23 7.25 14.25 -8.77
CA GLN A 23 6.44 15.24 -8.05
C GLN A 23 7.13 15.79 -6.79
N THR A 24 8.21 15.14 -6.33
CA THR A 24 8.86 15.48 -5.05
C THR A 24 10.38 15.52 -5.17
N THR A 25 11.04 15.97 -4.11
CA THR A 25 12.49 15.91 -3.91
C THR A 25 12.92 14.80 -2.96
N HIS A 26 12.03 13.86 -2.63
CA HIS A 26 12.32 12.79 -1.68
C HIS A 26 13.40 11.84 -2.17
N GLN A 27 14.09 11.22 -1.22
CA GLN A 27 15.00 10.09 -1.46
C GLN A 27 14.22 8.78 -1.30
N LEU A 28 14.49 7.80 -2.14
CA LEU A 28 13.77 6.54 -2.21
C LEU A 28 14.72 5.36 -1.98
N VAL A 29 14.29 4.43 -1.13
CA VAL A 29 14.90 3.11 -1.01
C VAL A 29 13.93 2.08 -1.60
N LEU A 30 14.33 1.44 -2.68
CA LEU A 30 13.53 0.46 -3.40
C LEU A 30 13.91 -0.94 -2.94
N PHE A 31 13.09 -1.53 -2.08
CA PHE A 31 13.36 -2.86 -1.52
C PHE A 31 12.63 -3.94 -2.30
N ALA A 32 13.37 -4.89 -2.86
CA ALA A 32 12.79 -6.03 -3.57
C ALA A 32 13.74 -7.24 -3.67
N ARG A 33 13.15 -8.44 -3.67
CA ARG A 33 13.85 -9.67 -4.08
C ARG A 33 14.34 -9.55 -5.52
N ASN A 34 15.63 -9.83 -5.74
CA ASN A 34 16.32 -9.70 -7.03
C ASN A 34 16.12 -8.29 -7.65
N GLY A 35 16.22 -7.25 -6.80
CA GLY A 35 15.91 -5.87 -7.15
C GLY A 35 16.69 -5.37 -8.37
N GLY A 36 18.00 -5.62 -8.44
CA GLY A 36 18.87 -5.19 -9.54
C GLY A 36 18.51 -5.80 -10.90
N LYS A 37 17.76 -6.90 -10.93
CA LYS A 37 17.22 -7.49 -12.17
C LYS A 37 15.81 -7.01 -12.52
N ARG A 38 15.01 -6.67 -11.50
CA ARG A 38 13.57 -6.38 -11.67
C ARG A 38 13.29 -4.89 -11.71
N LEU A 39 14.15 -4.07 -11.14
CA LEU A 39 13.98 -2.63 -11.01
C LEU A 39 14.93 -1.91 -11.96
N GLN A 40 14.46 -0.79 -12.50
CA GLN A 40 15.29 0.16 -13.21
C GLN A 40 15.19 1.48 -12.48
N VAL A 41 16.33 1.99 -12.02
CA VAL A 41 16.41 3.30 -11.37
C VAL A 41 16.78 4.33 -12.43
N THR A 42 15.86 5.24 -12.72
CA THR A 42 16.05 6.34 -13.66
C THR A 42 16.86 7.48 -13.03
N ASP A 43 16.67 7.73 -11.74
CA ASP A 43 17.38 8.77 -10.97
C ASP A 43 18.21 8.13 -9.84
N LYS A 44 19.48 7.82 -10.13
CA LYS A 44 20.40 7.18 -9.17
C LYS A 44 20.84 8.11 -8.04
N GLN A 45 20.58 9.41 -8.13
CA GLN A 45 20.91 10.34 -7.04
C GLN A 45 19.83 10.31 -5.95
N ARG A 46 18.59 10.01 -6.32
CA ARG A 46 17.45 9.99 -5.40
C ARG A 46 16.87 8.62 -5.15
N ALA A 47 17.26 7.58 -5.87
CA ALA A 47 16.76 6.23 -5.64
C ALA A 47 17.88 5.19 -5.57
N THR A 48 17.82 4.35 -4.54
CA THR A 48 18.75 3.25 -4.32
C THR A 48 17.99 1.93 -4.21
N ILE A 49 18.53 0.85 -4.77
CA ILE A 49 17.95 -0.49 -4.64
C ILE A 49 18.60 -1.18 -3.44
N VAL A 50 17.78 -1.76 -2.58
CA VAL A 50 18.21 -2.73 -1.58
C VAL A 50 17.60 -4.08 -1.94
N GLU A 51 18.44 -5.08 -2.14
CA GLU A 51 18.00 -6.44 -2.38
C GLU A 51 17.78 -7.16 -1.05
N GLY A 52 16.63 -7.80 -0.90
CA GLY A 52 16.30 -8.52 0.32
C GLY A 52 14.96 -9.23 0.24
N ASP A 53 14.66 -9.98 1.29
CA ASP A 53 13.39 -10.63 1.55
C ASP A 53 12.78 -10.03 2.83
N PHE A 54 11.45 -9.98 2.94
CA PHE A 54 10.81 -9.41 4.13
C PHE A 54 11.08 -10.21 5.41
N GLN A 55 11.58 -11.45 5.31
CA GLN A 55 11.98 -12.25 6.47
C GLN A 55 13.47 -12.06 6.82
N ASP A 56 14.22 -11.26 6.08
CA ASP A 56 15.62 -10.92 6.38
C ASP A 56 15.70 -9.54 7.06
N GLU A 57 15.66 -9.55 8.39
CA GLU A 57 15.74 -8.37 9.25
C GLU A 57 16.98 -7.49 8.97
N LYS A 58 18.12 -8.08 8.58
CA LYS A 58 19.32 -7.30 8.27
C LYS A 58 19.10 -6.44 7.03
N SER A 59 18.52 -7.03 5.99
CA SER A 59 18.22 -6.31 4.76
C SER A 59 17.14 -5.23 4.97
N LEU A 60 16.15 -5.50 5.85
CA LEU A 60 15.15 -4.52 6.25
C LEU A 60 15.77 -3.35 7.02
N SER A 61 16.65 -3.62 7.99
CA SER A 61 17.35 -2.59 8.78
C SER A 61 18.19 -1.69 7.87
N ILE A 62 18.97 -2.26 6.94
CA ILE A 62 19.71 -1.50 5.92
C ILE A 62 18.78 -0.60 5.09
N ALA A 63 17.59 -1.09 4.75
CA ALA A 63 16.64 -0.31 3.97
C ALA A 63 16.01 0.83 4.77
N MET A 64 15.74 0.59 6.06
CA MET A 64 15.00 1.47 6.96
C MET A 64 15.88 2.44 7.77
N ASP A 65 17.20 2.26 7.78
CA ASP A 65 18.14 3.18 8.44
C ASP A 65 17.88 4.64 8.03
N GLY A 66 17.52 5.50 8.99
CA GLY A 66 17.21 6.90 8.76
C GLY A 66 16.00 7.17 7.84
N ALA A 67 15.09 6.19 7.68
CA ALA A 67 13.87 6.38 6.93
C ALA A 67 12.84 7.20 7.72
N ASP A 68 12.10 8.06 7.03
CA ASP A 68 10.99 8.82 7.62
C ASP A 68 9.66 8.07 7.44
N PHE A 69 9.55 7.26 6.38
CA PHE A 69 8.29 6.70 5.92
C PHE A 69 8.49 5.35 5.24
N VAL A 70 7.61 4.39 5.52
CA VAL A 70 7.59 3.08 4.85
C VAL A 70 6.28 2.89 4.07
N TYR A 71 6.36 2.49 2.81
CA TYR A 71 5.23 2.00 2.03
C TYR A 71 5.37 0.50 1.77
N VAL A 72 4.35 -0.28 2.16
CA VAL A 72 4.27 -1.73 1.95
C VAL A 72 3.25 -2.04 0.87
N ASN A 73 3.72 -2.46 -0.31
CA ASN A 73 2.87 -2.67 -1.49
C ASN A 73 1.89 -3.86 -1.36
N ALA A 74 2.12 -4.80 -0.45
CA ALA A 74 1.19 -5.86 -0.10
C ALA A 74 1.52 -6.44 1.28
N MET A 75 0.50 -6.67 2.10
CA MET A 75 0.62 -7.21 3.46
C MET A 75 0.09 -8.65 3.58
N ASP A 76 0.38 -9.52 2.61
CA ASP A 76 -0.11 -10.90 2.58
C ASP A 76 0.86 -11.92 3.21
N ASP A 77 2.15 -11.59 3.35
CA ASP A 77 3.12 -12.39 4.11
C ASP A 77 3.13 -11.99 5.59
N THR A 78 2.44 -12.75 6.43
CA THR A 78 2.38 -12.50 7.88
C THR A 78 3.75 -12.51 8.56
N LYS A 79 4.68 -13.38 8.15
CA LYS A 79 6.01 -13.45 8.77
C LYS A 79 6.83 -12.23 8.37
N GLY A 80 6.83 -11.91 7.08
CA GLY A 80 7.47 -10.71 6.55
C GLY A 80 6.91 -9.43 7.19
N LEU A 81 5.59 -9.33 7.34
CA LEU A 81 4.95 -8.17 7.99
C LEU A 81 5.41 -7.99 9.44
N LYS A 82 5.50 -9.09 10.22
CA LYS A 82 5.99 -9.01 11.61
C LYS A 82 7.44 -8.53 11.67
N ALA A 83 8.30 -9.02 10.79
CA ALA A 83 9.68 -8.57 10.69
C ALA A 83 9.74 -7.08 10.30
N ILE A 84 8.95 -6.64 9.32
CA ILE A 84 8.82 -5.22 8.94
C ILE A 84 8.45 -4.35 10.15
N LEU A 85 7.40 -4.72 10.89
CA LEU A 85 6.95 -3.94 12.05
C LEU A 85 8.00 -3.91 13.18
N ALA A 86 8.70 -5.03 13.41
CA ALA A 86 9.79 -5.09 14.37
C ALA A 86 10.96 -4.19 13.97
N THR A 87 11.42 -4.28 12.72
CA THR A 87 12.51 -3.44 12.20
C THR A 87 12.14 -1.96 12.22
N MET A 88 10.91 -1.59 11.85
CA MET A 88 10.45 -0.20 11.94
C MET A 88 10.58 0.35 13.36
N LYS A 89 10.25 -0.45 14.37
CA LYS A 89 10.41 -0.05 15.77
C LYS A 89 11.88 0.10 16.16
N GLU A 90 12.75 -0.82 15.74
CA GLU A 90 14.18 -0.78 16.03
C GLU A 90 14.87 0.43 15.38
N GLU A 91 14.50 0.74 14.15
CA GLU A 91 15.01 1.89 13.37
C GLU A 91 14.28 3.21 13.68
N ASN A 92 13.35 3.22 14.65
CA ASN A 92 12.55 4.38 15.06
C ASN A 92 11.74 5.02 13.91
N VAL A 93 11.29 4.22 12.94
CA VAL A 93 10.46 4.67 11.82
C VAL A 93 8.98 4.53 12.19
N ASN A 94 8.26 5.65 12.29
CA ASN A 94 6.91 5.63 12.84
C ASN A 94 5.78 5.65 11.79
N ARG A 95 6.01 6.16 10.57
CA ARG A 95 4.96 6.23 9.53
C ARG A 95 5.00 5.05 8.57
N ILE A 96 3.84 4.40 8.39
CA ILE A 96 3.64 3.30 7.45
C ILE A 96 2.36 3.49 6.62
N ILE A 97 2.44 3.33 5.30
CA ILE A 97 1.28 3.02 4.44
C ILE A 97 1.30 1.53 4.12
N GLY A 98 0.19 0.84 4.41
CA GLY A 98 0.04 -0.59 4.15
C GLY A 98 -1.09 -0.88 3.15
N ALA A 99 -0.77 -1.47 2.00
CA ALA A 99 -1.79 -1.88 1.03
C ALA A 99 -2.44 -3.22 1.43
N SER A 100 -3.77 -3.21 1.49
CA SER A 100 -4.64 -4.34 1.78
C SER A 100 -5.77 -4.41 0.73
N ILE A 101 -6.77 -5.25 1.00
CA ILE A 101 -7.94 -5.47 0.14
C ILE A 101 -9.21 -4.97 0.84
N LEU A 102 -10.23 -4.63 0.04
CA LEU A 102 -11.58 -4.39 0.55
C LEU A 102 -12.21 -5.65 1.19
N GLY A 103 -13.16 -5.44 2.10
CA GLY A 103 -13.99 -6.49 2.71
C GLY A 103 -13.42 -7.08 4.00
N ILE A 104 -12.27 -6.60 4.46
CA ILE A 104 -11.60 -7.08 5.68
C ILE A 104 -12.34 -6.72 6.98
N TYR A 105 -13.26 -5.76 6.93
CA TYR A 105 -14.15 -5.37 8.04
C TYR A 105 -15.62 -5.68 7.74
N ASP A 106 -15.89 -6.55 6.76
CA ASP A 106 -17.25 -6.82 6.26
C ASP A 106 -17.99 -5.56 5.75
N GLU A 107 -17.23 -4.61 5.21
CA GLU A 107 -17.72 -3.27 4.89
C GLU A 107 -18.35 -3.13 3.50
N VAL A 108 -18.35 -4.18 2.67
CA VAL A 108 -18.80 -4.12 1.27
C VAL A 108 -20.22 -4.67 1.18
N PRO A 109 -21.25 -3.82 0.99
CA PRO A 109 -22.63 -4.26 0.98
C PRO A 109 -23.07 -4.83 -0.39
N GLY A 110 -24.27 -5.39 -0.41
CA GLY A 110 -25.02 -5.67 -1.63
C GLY A 110 -24.43 -6.75 -2.53
N ALA A 111 -24.83 -6.72 -3.80
CA ALA A 111 -24.44 -7.71 -4.80
C ALA A 111 -22.91 -7.73 -5.03
N PHE A 112 -22.27 -6.56 -4.99
CA PHE A 112 -20.83 -6.45 -5.08
C PHE A 112 -20.10 -7.11 -3.90
N GLY A 113 -20.56 -6.92 -2.66
CA GLY A 113 -20.00 -7.61 -1.50
C GLY A 113 -20.07 -9.13 -1.62
N ALA A 114 -21.23 -9.65 -2.03
CA ALA A 114 -21.41 -11.09 -2.27
C ALA A 114 -20.51 -11.59 -3.42
N TRP A 115 -20.39 -10.83 -4.50
CA TRP A 115 -19.51 -11.16 -5.61
C TRP A 115 -18.03 -11.14 -5.19
N ASN A 116 -17.59 -10.11 -4.46
CA ASN A 116 -16.23 -9.95 -3.97
C ASN A 116 -15.83 -11.12 -3.05
N LYS A 117 -16.68 -11.50 -2.08
CA LYS A 117 -16.42 -12.64 -1.19
C LYS A 117 -16.22 -13.95 -1.96
N ARG A 118 -17.01 -14.20 -3.00
CA ARG A 118 -16.86 -15.38 -3.87
C ARG A 118 -15.54 -15.35 -4.65
N MET A 119 -15.18 -14.20 -5.19
CA MET A 119 -14.00 -14.08 -6.05
C MET A 119 -12.68 -14.05 -5.30
N VAL A 120 -12.63 -13.37 -4.15
CA VAL A 120 -11.42 -13.27 -3.31
C VAL A 120 -11.27 -14.50 -2.41
N GLY A 121 -12.39 -15.02 -1.89
CA GLY A 121 -12.44 -16.14 -0.95
C GLY A 121 -12.26 -15.70 0.51
N GLU A 122 -13.08 -16.25 1.40
CA GLU A 122 -13.12 -15.92 2.82
C GLU A 122 -11.77 -16.12 3.53
N LYS A 123 -11.03 -17.18 3.18
CA LYS A 123 -9.71 -17.45 3.78
C LYS A 123 -8.72 -16.31 3.53
N ARG A 124 -8.74 -15.73 2.33
CA ARG A 124 -7.86 -14.61 1.97
C ARG A 124 -8.28 -13.33 2.66
N ILE A 125 -9.59 -13.04 2.70
CA ILE A 125 -10.13 -11.88 3.44
C ILE A 125 -9.73 -11.97 4.91
N LYS A 126 -9.91 -13.13 5.53
CA LYS A 126 -9.52 -13.36 6.93
C LYS A 126 -8.02 -13.16 7.17
N LEU A 127 -7.15 -13.72 6.32
CA LEU A 127 -5.70 -13.53 6.43
C LEU A 127 -5.32 -12.04 6.35
N MET A 128 -5.92 -11.30 5.40
CA MET A 128 -5.63 -9.87 5.24
C MET A 128 -6.15 -9.05 6.42
N ALA A 129 -7.31 -9.40 6.99
CA ALA A 129 -7.84 -8.78 8.20
C ALA A 129 -6.92 -9.02 9.41
N GLU A 130 -6.42 -10.25 9.59
CA GLU A 130 -5.46 -10.59 10.65
C GLU A 130 -4.15 -9.80 10.50
N ASN A 131 -3.63 -9.67 9.27
CA ASN A 131 -2.42 -8.89 9.01
C ASN A 131 -2.64 -7.39 9.21
N VAL A 132 -3.78 -6.84 8.80
CA VAL A 132 -4.12 -5.43 9.09
C VAL A 132 -4.22 -5.19 10.59
N SER A 133 -4.81 -6.10 11.35
CA SER A 133 -4.88 -6.00 12.81
C SER A 133 -3.48 -5.90 13.46
N LEU A 134 -2.48 -6.63 12.96
CA LEU A 134 -1.10 -6.50 13.44
C LEU A 134 -0.54 -5.09 13.26
N VAL A 135 -0.85 -4.43 12.14
CA VAL A 135 -0.43 -3.05 11.88
C VAL A 135 -1.20 -2.09 12.78
N GLU A 136 -2.50 -2.26 12.92
CA GLU A 136 -3.35 -1.39 13.75
C GLU A 136 -2.97 -1.43 15.23
N THR A 137 -2.51 -2.59 15.74
CA THR A 137 -2.06 -2.76 17.12
C THR A 137 -0.55 -2.55 17.31
N SER A 138 0.18 -2.16 16.26
CA SER A 138 1.65 -1.98 16.32
C SER A 138 2.06 -0.74 17.12
N GLY A 139 1.16 0.23 17.29
CA GLY A 139 1.46 1.56 17.85
C GLY A 139 2.01 2.56 16.84
N LEU A 140 2.30 2.15 15.60
CA LEU A 140 2.75 3.01 14.52
C LEU A 140 1.65 3.96 14.04
N ASP A 141 2.05 5.06 13.43
CA ASP A 141 1.15 5.98 12.74
C ASP A 141 0.86 5.45 11.33
N TYR A 142 -0.04 4.47 11.28
CA TYR A 142 -0.37 3.75 10.06
C TYR A 142 -1.40 4.47 9.19
N THR A 143 -1.39 4.15 7.90
CA THR A 143 -2.49 4.37 6.97
C THR A 143 -2.71 3.08 6.20
N ILE A 144 -3.86 2.43 6.39
CA ILE A 144 -4.21 1.22 5.63
C ILE A 144 -4.96 1.63 4.36
N LEU A 145 -4.59 1.05 3.22
CA LEU A 145 -5.31 1.23 1.96
C LEU A 145 -6.07 -0.05 1.63
N ARG A 146 -7.39 -0.05 1.81
CA ARG A 146 -8.29 -1.14 1.42
C ARG A 146 -8.67 -0.93 -0.04
N LEU A 147 -7.91 -1.57 -0.92
CA LEU A 147 -8.06 -1.37 -2.37
C LEU A 147 -9.20 -2.23 -2.92
N THR A 148 -10.06 -1.62 -3.73
CA THR A 148 -11.00 -2.35 -4.59
C THR A 148 -10.29 -2.99 -5.80
N TRP A 149 -11.02 -3.53 -6.76
CA TRP A 149 -10.44 -4.27 -7.88
C TRP A 149 -9.59 -3.38 -8.82
N LEU A 150 -8.35 -3.81 -9.03
CA LEU A 150 -7.31 -3.00 -9.66
C LEU A 150 -7.19 -3.25 -11.17
N TYR A 151 -7.28 -2.17 -11.96
CA TYR A 151 -7.03 -2.21 -13.40
C TYR A 151 -6.04 -1.12 -13.84
N ASN A 152 -5.69 -1.13 -15.13
CA ASN A 152 -4.76 -0.17 -15.72
C ASN A 152 -5.51 0.68 -16.74
N GLN A 153 -5.43 2.00 -16.58
CA GLN A 153 -5.89 2.98 -17.55
C GLN A 153 -5.01 4.20 -17.42
N LYS A 154 -4.40 4.60 -18.53
CA LYS A 154 -3.48 5.74 -18.58
C LYS A 154 -4.21 7.04 -18.26
N ASN A 155 -3.59 7.89 -17.45
CA ASN A 155 -4.07 9.21 -17.06
C ASN A 155 -5.37 9.23 -16.24
N ASN A 156 -5.86 8.08 -15.78
CA ASN A 156 -7.00 8.04 -14.86
C ASN A 156 -6.47 7.92 -13.43
N ARG A 157 -6.42 9.05 -12.74
CA ARG A 157 -5.91 9.21 -11.37
C ARG A 157 -7.00 9.57 -10.36
N ALA A 158 -8.27 9.57 -10.78
CA ALA A 158 -9.39 9.90 -9.91
C ALA A 158 -9.62 8.78 -8.90
N TYR A 159 -9.75 9.15 -7.63
CA TYR A 159 -10.11 8.24 -6.56
C TYR A 159 -11.11 8.90 -5.60
N ASP A 160 -11.95 8.06 -5.00
CA ASP A 160 -12.74 8.37 -3.82
C ASP A 160 -12.19 7.60 -2.61
N ILE A 161 -12.43 8.15 -1.43
CA ILE A 161 -12.07 7.56 -0.14
C ILE A 161 -13.33 7.21 0.64
N THR A 162 -13.36 6.02 1.22
CA THR A 162 -14.35 5.61 2.24
C THR A 162 -13.65 5.35 3.57
N LEU A 163 -14.15 5.89 4.68
CA LEU A 163 -13.52 5.70 5.98
C LEU A 163 -13.86 4.34 6.60
N ASN A 164 -13.14 3.96 7.65
CA ASN A 164 -13.53 2.80 8.45
C ASN A 164 -14.86 3.07 9.17
N GLY A 165 -15.75 2.08 9.22
CA GLY A 165 -17.12 2.22 9.74
C GLY A 165 -18.15 2.71 8.70
N GLU A 166 -17.71 3.15 7.53
CA GLU A 166 -18.59 3.49 6.40
C GLU A 166 -18.76 2.30 5.45
N ALA A 167 -19.90 2.23 4.77
CA ALA A 167 -20.12 1.25 3.71
C ALA A 167 -19.21 1.55 2.52
N PHE A 168 -18.37 0.58 2.14
CA PHE A 168 -17.45 0.69 1.01
C PHE A 168 -18.20 0.95 -0.30
N LYS A 169 -17.69 1.90 -1.08
CA LYS A 169 -18.22 2.29 -2.38
C LYS A 169 -17.21 2.05 -3.49
N GLY A 170 -17.72 1.76 -4.68
CA GLY A 170 -16.93 1.61 -5.89
C GLY A 170 -16.34 0.21 -6.12
N ALA A 171 -16.56 -0.32 -7.32
CA ALA A 171 -16.23 -1.70 -7.68
C ALA A 171 -14.81 -1.84 -8.23
N GLN A 172 -14.17 -0.76 -8.66
CA GLN A 172 -12.86 -0.79 -9.28
C GLN A 172 -12.05 0.48 -9.00
N VAL A 173 -10.74 0.44 -9.23
CA VAL A 173 -9.86 1.59 -9.20
C VAL A 173 -8.61 1.35 -10.05
N THR A 174 -8.07 2.41 -10.66
CA THR A 174 -6.84 2.29 -11.41
C THR A 174 -5.62 2.22 -10.48
N ARG A 175 -4.59 1.52 -10.91
CA ARG A 175 -3.30 1.54 -10.21
C ARG A 175 -2.66 2.94 -10.18
N GLU A 176 -2.93 3.78 -11.18
CA GLU A 176 -2.47 5.18 -11.22
C GLU A 176 -3.17 6.05 -10.17
N ALA A 177 -4.47 5.87 -9.92
CA ALA A 177 -5.18 6.59 -8.87
C ALA A 177 -4.71 6.19 -7.47
N VAL A 178 -4.46 4.89 -7.24
CA VAL A 178 -3.86 4.42 -5.98
C VAL A 178 -2.45 5.00 -5.78
N SER A 179 -1.64 5.06 -6.85
CA SER A 179 -0.33 5.70 -6.81
C SER A 179 -0.42 7.16 -6.42
N GLN A 180 -1.36 7.90 -7.03
CA GLN A 180 -1.59 9.31 -6.70
C GLN A 180 -1.98 9.50 -5.24
N LEU A 181 -2.93 8.71 -4.71
CA LEU A 181 -3.31 8.77 -3.29
C LEU A 181 -2.10 8.52 -2.37
N ILE A 182 -1.21 7.57 -2.69
CA ILE A 182 -0.02 7.31 -1.89
C ILE A 182 0.90 8.54 -1.86
N VAL A 183 1.10 9.19 -3.01
CA VAL A 183 1.89 10.44 -3.10
C VAL A 183 1.23 11.57 -2.32
N ASP A 184 -0.09 11.68 -2.39
CA ASP A 184 -0.85 12.70 -1.67
C ASP A 184 -0.79 12.49 -0.15
N ILE A 185 -0.83 11.24 0.32
CA ILE A 185 -0.64 10.91 1.75
C ILE A 185 0.78 11.23 2.20
N ILE A 186 1.81 10.87 1.41
CA ILE A 186 3.22 11.13 1.77
C ILE A 186 3.50 12.64 1.84
N ASN A 187 2.89 13.44 0.97
CA ASN A 187 3.10 14.90 0.94
C ASN A 187 2.17 15.69 1.86
N GLU A 188 1.25 15.03 2.57
CA GLU A 188 0.34 15.70 3.49
C GLU A 188 1.09 16.12 4.77
N PRO A 189 1.20 17.43 5.07
CA PRO A 189 1.97 17.90 6.22
C PRO A 189 1.25 17.69 7.56
N THR A 190 -0.04 17.32 7.56
CA THR A 190 -0.82 17.09 8.78
C THR A 190 -0.95 15.60 9.11
N GLU A 191 -1.36 15.29 10.34
CA GLU A 191 -1.62 13.92 10.78
C GLU A 191 -2.99 13.38 10.32
N LYS A 192 -3.65 13.98 9.32
CA LYS A 192 -5.04 13.62 8.94
C LYS A 192 -5.22 12.16 8.52
N TYR A 193 -4.15 11.53 8.02
CA TYR A 193 -4.15 10.11 7.63
C TYR A 193 -3.54 9.18 8.69
N ALA A 194 -3.05 9.72 9.82
CA ALA A 194 -2.53 8.91 10.92
C ALA A 194 -3.63 8.03 11.53
N LYS A 195 -3.32 6.74 11.71
CA LYS A 195 -4.21 5.75 12.33
C LYS A 195 -5.57 5.66 11.62
N THR A 196 -5.54 5.71 10.29
CA THR A 196 -6.73 5.60 9.44
C THR A 196 -6.69 4.36 8.54
N SER A 197 -7.87 3.88 8.16
CA SER A 197 -8.04 2.78 7.20
C SER A 197 -9.00 3.20 6.09
N LEU A 198 -8.43 3.47 4.93
CA LEU A 198 -9.06 4.13 3.79
C LEU A 198 -9.46 3.09 2.75
N GLY A 199 -10.76 2.97 2.48
CA GLY A 199 -11.25 2.32 1.28
C GLY A 199 -10.95 3.20 0.08
N VAL A 200 -10.41 2.60 -0.99
CA VAL A 200 -9.98 3.34 -2.19
C VAL A 200 -10.69 2.78 -3.40
N SER A 201 -11.41 3.64 -4.12
CA SER A 201 -12.17 3.29 -5.31
C SER A 201 -12.13 4.40 -6.37
N GLU A 202 -12.55 4.09 -7.59
CA GLU A 202 -12.82 5.07 -8.64
C GLU A 202 -14.23 5.66 -8.46
N PRO A 203 -14.42 6.98 -8.59
CA PRO A 203 -15.73 7.62 -8.53
C PRO A 203 -16.71 7.02 -9.55
N ASP A 204 -18.01 7.06 -9.21
CA ASP A 204 -19.10 6.60 -10.09
C ASP A 204 -19.06 5.11 -10.48
N THR A 205 -18.32 4.28 -9.74
CA THR A 205 -18.20 2.83 -9.98
C THR A 205 -19.02 1.95 -9.02
N ASN A 206 -20.12 2.46 -8.45
CA ASN A 206 -20.99 1.72 -7.53
C ASN A 206 -21.82 0.65 -8.28
N TRP A 207 -21.15 -0.40 -8.74
CA TRP A 207 -21.70 -1.47 -9.56
C TRP A 207 -21.61 -2.82 -8.85
N ASP A 208 -22.28 -3.84 -9.39
CA ASP A 208 -22.29 -5.19 -8.82
C ASP A 208 -20.97 -5.96 -9.01
N LYS A 209 -20.12 -5.52 -9.93
CA LYS A 209 -18.77 -6.07 -10.21
C LYS A 209 -17.93 -5.06 -11.01
N PRO A 210 -16.59 -5.22 -11.04
CA PRO A 210 -15.71 -4.41 -11.88
C PRO A 210 -16.03 -4.58 -13.37
N SER A 211 -15.75 -3.57 -14.20
CA SER A 211 -16.11 -3.58 -15.62
C SER A 211 -15.42 -4.66 -16.46
N PHE A 212 -14.39 -5.30 -15.91
CA PHE A 212 -13.53 -6.28 -16.57
C PHE A 212 -13.81 -7.73 -16.15
N TYR A 213 -14.96 -7.97 -15.51
CA TYR A 213 -15.53 -9.27 -15.18
C TYR A 213 -16.87 -9.50 -15.86
#